data_AF-A0A0Q9MNZ2-F1
#
_entry.id   AF-A0A0Q9MNZ2-F1
#
_cell.length_a   1.000
_cell.length_b   1.000
_cell.length_c   1.000
_cell.angle_alpha   90.00
_cell.angle_beta   90.00
_cell.angle_gamma   90.00
#
_symmetry.space_group_name_H-M   'P 1'
#
loop_
_entity.id
_entity.type
_entity.pdbx_description
1 polymer ?
#
loop_
_entity_poly.entity_id
_entity_poly.type
_entity_poly.pdbx_seq_one_letter_code
_entity_poly.pdbx_strand_id
1 'polypeptide(L)'
;MVDSNQALLLRKSGHDVSWWAAKGHAQGLKSDAELRAWMRDEHGITGYAQYAVSWEMFGYPEFMLRDADELIDGQYGDHPHLRPIANTLLAWAAAHQGVQIQMRKGYVSLHSSRRKFAQVTRANKTSVDVALRIEAPIGGRLEEVKVGPGDFFDRKVRLTAVEQVDQELLDLLETALEQNS
;
A
#
# COMPACT_ATOMS: atom_id res chain seq x y z
N MET A 1 3.61 8.19 6.93
CA MET A 1 4.27 8.35 5.61
C MET A 1 4.62 9.81 5.36
N VAL A 2 3.71 10.75 5.59
CA VAL A 2 3.98 12.19 5.49
C VAL A 2 5.04 12.62 6.51
N ASP A 3 4.83 12.33 7.79
CA ASP A 3 5.77 12.69 8.86
C ASP A 3 7.17 12.08 8.67
N SER A 4 7.22 10.82 8.19
CA SER A 4 8.49 10.15 7.89
C SER A 4 9.24 10.80 6.72
N ASN A 5 8.52 11.33 5.73
CA ASN A 5 9.14 12.01 4.58
C ASN A 5 9.61 13.42 4.96
N GLN A 6 8.85 14.14 5.79
CA GLN A 6 9.25 15.44 6.33
C GLN A 6 10.49 15.34 7.22
N ALA A 7 10.52 14.36 8.14
CA ALA A 7 11.70 14.10 8.97
C ALA A 7 12.93 13.72 8.14
N LEU A 8 12.74 12.93 7.08
CA LEU A 8 13.82 12.57 6.16
C LEU A 8 14.36 13.79 5.39
N LEU A 9 13.48 14.66 4.90
CA LEU A 9 13.86 15.91 4.23
C LEU A 9 14.66 16.82 5.15
N LEU A 10 14.18 17.03 6.37
CA LEU A 10 14.86 17.85 7.37
C LEU A 10 16.26 17.31 7.67
N ARG A 11 16.39 15.99 7.90
CA ARG A 11 17.67 15.34 8.17
C ARG A 11 18.66 15.47 7.00
N LYS A 12 18.17 15.38 5.76
CA LYS A 12 19.02 15.41 4.56
C LYS A 12 19.41 16.82 4.11
N SER A 13 18.53 17.80 4.31
CA SER A 13 18.68 19.14 3.74
C SER A 13 18.91 20.24 4.78
N GLY A 14 18.67 19.96 6.06
CA GLY A 14 18.71 20.97 7.14
C GLY A 14 17.51 21.92 7.14
N HIS A 15 16.58 21.77 6.19
CA HIS A 15 15.42 22.64 6.02
C HIS A 15 14.12 21.83 5.97
N ASP A 16 13.04 22.44 6.46
CA ASP A 16 11.71 21.85 6.44
C ASP A 16 11.01 22.00 5.07
N VAL A 17 9.82 21.41 4.96
CA VAL A 17 9.02 21.43 3.73
C VAL A 17 8.62 22.84 3.31
N SER A 18 8.27 23.70 4.25
CA SER A 18 7.79 25.06 3.96
C SER A 18 8.92 25.93 3.41
N TRP A 19 10.15 25.77 3.91
CA TRP A 19 11.32 26.42 3.34
C TRP A 19 11.55 26.01 1.88
N TRP A 20 11.48 24.71 1.61
CA TRP A 20 11.68 24.18 0.25
C TRP A 20 10.55 24.59 -0.70
N ALA A 21 9.31 24.59 -0.24
CA ALA A 21 8.17 25.04 -1.02
C ALA A 21 8.29 26.53 -1.38
N ALA A 22 8.70 27.38 -0.43
CA ALA A 22 8.96 28.79 -0.67
C ALA A 22 10.06 29.01 -1.73
N LYS A 23 11.13 28.20 -1.69
CA LYS A 23 12.17 28.23 -2.73
C LYS A 23 11.66 27.78 -4.09
N GLY A 24 10.90 26.69 -4.15
CA GLY A 24 10.30 26.21 -5.38
C GLY A 24 9.35 27.24 -6.02
N HIS A 25 8.54 27.94 -5.22
CA HIS A 25 7.69 29.03 -5.69
C HIS A 25 8.51 30.22 -6.20
N ALA A 26 9.58 30.61 -5.50
CA ALA A 26 10.47 31.68 -5.94
C ALA A 26 11.20 31.35 -7.25
N GLN A 27 11.53 30.07 -7.46
CA GLN A 27 12.11 29.56 -8.71
C GLN A 27 11.08 29.46 -9.86
N GLY A 28 9.79 29.62 -9.57
CA GLY A 28 8.72 29.59 -10.56
C GLY A 28 8.36 28.20 -11.06
N LEU A 29 8.62 27.15 -10.27
CA LEU A 29 8.32 25.76 -10.62
C LEU A 29 6.81 25.54 -10.66
N LYS A 30 6.31 24.91 -11.73
CA LYS A 30 4.87 24.76 -12.02
C LYS A 30 4.38 23.32 -11.96
N SER A 31 5.28 22.36 -11.82
CA SER A 31 4.91 20.94 -11.77
C SER A 31 5.80 20.13 -10.83
N ASP A 32 5.26 18.98 -10.39
CA ASP A 32 6.01 17.98 -9.62
C ASP A 32 7.27 17.49 -10.37
N ALA A 33 7.20 17.36 -11.70
CA ALA A 33 8.34 16.94 -12.51
C ALA A 33 9.47 17.98 -12.48
N GLU A 34 9.13 19.27 -12.65
CA GLU A 34 10.09 20.38 -12.55
C GLU A 34 10.68 20.48 -11.14
N LEU A 35 9.86 20.36 -10.09
CA LEU A 35 10.32 20.36 -8.70
C LEU A 35 11.33 19.24 -8.42
N ARG A 36 11.00 18.00 -8.82
CA ARG A 36 11.87 16.85 -8.59
C ARG A 36 13.17 16.94 -9.39
N ALA A 37 13.15 17.54 -10.57
CA ALA A 37 14.36 17.80 -11.33
C ALA A 37 15.24 18.84 -10.64
N TRP A 38 14.66 20.00 -10.31
CA TRP A 38 15.35 21.08 -9.62
C TRP A 38 16.00 20.64 -8.28
N MET A 39 15.24 19.96 -7.41
CA MET A 39 15.76 19.47 -6.12
C MET A 39 16.89 18.44 -6.28
N ARG A 40 16.84 17.61 -7.32
CA ARG A 40 17.89 16.60 -7.60
C ARG A 40 19.13 17.26 -8.18
N ASP A 41 18.95 18.05 -9.22
CA ASP A 41 20.03 18.52 -10.08
C ASP A 41 20.78 19.69 -9.43
N GLU A 42 20.08 20.58 -8.71
CA GLU A 42 20.70 21.73 -8.04
C GLU A 42 21.07 21.49 -6.57
N HIS A 43 20.38 20.55 -5.91
CA HIS A 43 20.50 20.38 -4.46
C HIS A 43 20.82 18.94 -4.01
N GLY A 44 20.91 17.98 -4.94
CA GLY A 44 21.24 16.59 -4.62
C GLY A 44 20.17 15.86 -3.78
N ILE A 45 18.99 16.45 -3.60
CA ILE A 45 17.90 15.85 -2.83
C ILE A 45 17.10 14.94 -3.73
N THR A 46 17.05 13.66 -3.39
CA THR A 46 16.38 12.62 -4.19
C THR A 46 15.45 11.75 -3.37
N GLY A 47 14.57 11.04 -4.07
CA GLY A 47 13.69 10.02 -3.50
C GLY A 47 12.58 10.61 -2.63
N TYR A 48 12.21 9.89 -1.57
CA TYR A 48 11.01 10.19 -0.77
C TYR A 48 11.00 11.58 -0.10
N ALA A 49 12.15 12.22 0.09
CA ALA A 49 12.25 13.57 0.62
C ALA A 49 11.62 14.63 -0.31
N GLN A 50 11.63 14.41 -1.63
CA GLN A 50 11.05 15.34 -2.61
C GLN A 50 9.51 15.37 -2.53
N TYR A 51 8.88 14.24 -2.16
CA TYR A 51 7.41 14.16 -2.12
C TYR A 51 6.80 15.06 -1.05
N ALA A 52 7.48 15.24 0.08
CA ALA A 52 6.99 16.12 1.14
C ALA A 52 6.90 17.59 0.66
N VAL A 53 7.86 18.04 -0.15
CA VAL A 53 7.85 19.38 -0.78
C VAL A 53 6.83 19.46 -1.90
N SER A 54 6.72 18.41 -2.71
CA SER A 54 5.72 18.34 -3.78
C SER A 54 4.29 18.47 -3.24
N TRP A 55 3.98 17.79 -2.14
CA TRP A 55 2.67 17.86 -1.50
C TRP A 55 2.38 19.24 -0.89
N GLU A 56 3.41 19.89 -0.32
CA GLU A 56 3.29 21.26 0.19
C GLU A 56 2.99 22.27 -0.94
N MET A 57 3.63 22.11 -2.11
CA MET A 57 3.48 23.05 -3.23
C MET A 57 2.23 22.80 -4.09
N PHE A 58 1.90 21.53 -4.34
CA PHE A 58 0.92 21.14 -5.35
C PHE A 58 -0.30 20.42 -4.76
N GLY A 59 -0.31 20.20 -3.44
CA GLY A 59 -1.30 19.38 -2.78
C GLY A 59 -1.01 17.88 -2.87
N TYR A 60 -1.79 17.09 -2.14
CA TYR A 60 -1.68 15.65 -2.18
C TYR A 60 -2.21 15.09 -3.51
N PRO A 61 -1.62 14.00 -4.04
CA PRO A 61 -2.19 13.29 -5.16
C PRO A 61 -3.64 12.89 -4.86
N GLU A 62 -4.54 12.98 -5.84
CA GLU A 62 -5.97 12.69 -5.63
C GLU A 62 -6.20 11.35 -4.93
N PHE A 63 -5.47 10.31 -5.30
CA PHE A 63 -5.61 8.98 -4.70
C PHE A 63 -5.28 8.92 -3.19
N MET A 64 -4.57 9.92 -2.64
CA MET A 64 -4.35 10.06 -1.18
C MET A 64 -5.46 10.85 -0.49
N LEU A 65 -6.26 11.59 -1.25
CA LEU A 65 -7.42 12.35 -0.76
C LEU A 65 -8.71 11.52 -0.83
N ARG A 66 -8.72 10.45 -1.62
CA ARG A 66 -9.85 9.52 -1.70
C ARG A 66 -10.06 8.81 -0.39
N ASP A 67 -11.33 8.73 0.03
CA ASP A 67 -11.71 7.90 1.16
C ASP A 67 -11.58 6.40 0.81
N ALA A 68 -11.74 5.56 1.83
CA ALA A 68 -11.58 4.12 1.66
C ALA A 68 -12.63 3.52 0.70
N ASP A 69 -13.82 4.13 0.62
CA ASP A 69 -14.93 3.67 -0.20
C ASP A 69 -14.63 3.96 -1.68
N GLU A 70 -14.16 5.15 -2.01
CA GLU A 70 -13.74 5.52 -3.37
C GLU A 70 -12.55 4.66 -3.86
N LEU A 71 -11.63 4.30 -2.96
CA LEU A 71 -10.49 3.46 -3.31
C LEU A 71 -10.89 2.01 -3.58
N ILE A 72 -11.78 1.42 -2.76
CA ILE A 72 -12.25 0.05 -2.99
C ILE A 72 -13.20 -0.02 -4.20
N ASP A 73 -14.04 0.99 -4.40
CA ASP A 73 -14.89 1.12 -5.59
C ASP A 73 -14.03 1.18 -6.85
N GLY A 74 -12.95 1.97 -6.84
CA GLY A 74 -12.00 2.05 -7.95
C GLY A 74 -11.28 0.73 -8.26
N GLN A 75 -11.05 -0.14 -7.27
CA GLN A 75 -10.42 -1.45 -7.49
C GLN A 75 -11.34 -2.45 -8.22
N TYR A 76 -12.65 -2.36 -8.00
CA TYR A 76 -13.64 -3.36 -8.40
C TYR A 76 -14.75 -2.82 -9.32
N GLY A 77 -14.74 -1.54 -9.72
CA GLY A 77 -15.81 -0.92 -10.52
C GLY A 77 -16.15 -1.70 -11.79
N ASP A 78 -15.14 -2.13 -12.55
CA ASP A 78 -15.31 -2.93 -13.77
C ASP A 78 -15.49 -4.45 -13.48
N HIS A 79 -15.41 -4.86 -12.22
CA HIS A 79 -15.39 -6.27 -11.79
C HIS A 79 -16.23 -6.48 -10.50
N PRO A 80 -17.51 -6.07 -10.49
CA PRO A 80 -18.33 -6.09 -9.27
C PRO A 80 -18.53 -7.50 -8.72
N HIS A 81 -18.45 -8.55 -9.55
CA HIS A 81 -18.55 -9.95 -9.13
C HIS A 81 -17.40 -10.41 -8.23
N LEU A 82 -16.24 -9.74 -8.25
CA LEU A 82 -15.11 -10.05 -7.38
C LEU A 82 -15.14 -9.26 -6.05
N ARG A 83 -15.97 -8.20 -5.96
CA ARG A 83 -16.07 -7.35 -4.77
C ARG A 83 -16.49 -8.13 -3.52
N PRO A 84 -17.43 -9.10 -3.57
CA PRO A 84 -17.81 -9.88 -2.39
C PRO A 84 -16.62 -10.59 -1.72
N ILE A 85 -15.65 -11.10 -2.49
CA ILE A 85 -14.44 -11.73 -1.94
C ILE A 85 -13.66 -10.72 -1.08
N ALA A 86 -13.43 -9.52 -1.60
CA ALA A 86 -12.71 -8.46 -0.89
C ALA A 86 -13.48 -8.00 0.35
N ASN A 87 -14.80 -7.85 0.25
CA ASN A 87 -15.65 -7.46 1.37
C ASN A 87 -15.59 -8.48 2.52
N THR A 88 -15.61 -9.78 2.23
CA THR A 88 -15.49 -10.82 3.27
C THR A 88 -14.13 -10.78 3.97
N LEU A 89 -13.05 -10.57 3.22
CA LEU A 89 -11.70 -10.43 3.78
C LEU A 89 -11.55 -9.15 4.62
N LEU A 90 -12.15 -8.04 4.19
CA LEU A 90 -12.18 -6.77 4.93
C LEU A 90 -13.01 -6.90 6.22
N ALA A 91 -14.13 -7.61 6.17
CA ALA A 91 -14.96 -7.88 7.34
C ALA A 91 -14.22 -8.74 8.37
N TRP A 92 -13.50 -9.78 7.93
CA TRP A 92 -12.59 -10.53 8.78
C TRP A 92 -11.55 -9.59 9.41
N ALA A 93 -10.85 -8.80 8.60
CA ALA A 93 -9.80 -7.90 9.08
C ALA A 93 -10.32 -6.87 10.10
N ALA A 94 -11.52 -6.31 9.88
CA ALA A 94 -12.13 -5.34 10.79
C ALA A 94 -12.57 -5.96 12.12
N ALA A 95 -12.91 -7.25 12.13
CA ALA A 95 -13.29 -7.98 13.34
C ALA A 95 -12.09 -8.48 14.17
N HIS A 96 -10.88 -8.50 13.61
CA HIS A 96 -9.70 -9.05 14.27
C HIS A 96 -8.86 -7.97 14.96
N GLN A 97 -8.64 -8.16 16.26
CA GLN A 97 -7.79 -7.26 17.04
C GLN A 97 -6.36 -7.28 16.52
N GLY A 98 -5.72 -6.10 16.46
CA GLY A 98 -4.34 -5.96 16.00
C GLY A 98 -4.19 -5.87 14.49
N VAL A 99 -5.28 -5.99 13.72
CA VAL A 99 -5.27 -5.78 12.27
C VAL A 99 -5.59 -4.33 11.93
N GLN A 100 -4.70 -3.70 11.19
CA GLN A 100 -4.90 -2.38 10.58
C GLN A 100 -5.09 -2.53 9.08
N ILE A 101 -6.19 -1.98 8.57
CA ILE A 101 -6.51 -1.98 7.13
C ILE A 101 -5.93 -0.71 6.52
N GLN A 102 -5.17 -0.85 5.44
CA GLN A 102 -4.73 0.27 4.61
C GLN A 102 -5.23 0.08 3.18
N MET A 103 -6.21 0.90 2.80
CA MET A 103 -6.73 0.94 1.44
C MET A 103 -5.73 1.63 0.51
N ARG A 104 -5.43 1.02 -0.64
CA ARG A 104 -4.57 1.60 -1.69
C ARG A 104 -5.32 1.59 -3.01
N LYS A 105 -4.81 2.31 -4.00
CA LYS A 105 -5.45 2.39 -5.33
C LYS A 105 -5.63 1.03 -6.02
N GLY A 106 -4.71 0.10 -5.82
CA GLY A 106 -4.69 -1.20 -6.54
C GLY A 106 -4.82 -2.43 -5.67
N TYR A 107 -4.83 -2.27 -4.34
CA TYR A 107 -4.88 -3.38 -3.39
C TYR A 107 -5.26 -2.89 -2.00
N VAL A 108 -5.58 -3.83 -1.11
CA VAL A 108 -5.69 -3.59 0.32
C VAL A 108 -4.49 -4.21 1.02
N SER A 109 -3.81 -3.45 1.89
CA SER A 109 -2.80 -4.00 2.79
C SER A 109 -3.40 -4.27 4.16
N LEU A 110 -3.09 -5.43 4.74
CA LEU A 110 -3.38 -5.75 6.13
C LEU A 110 -2.07 -5.72 6.93
N HIS A 111 -2.07 -4.96 8.02
CA HIS A 111 -0.91 -4.73 8.88
C HIS A 111 -1.19 -5.23 10.28
N SER A 112 -0.20 -5.88 10.88
CA SER A 112 -0.14 -6.06 12.33
C SER A 112 0.45 -4.81 12.99
N SER A 113 0.61 -4.84 14.31
CA SER A 113 1.41 -3.88 15.08
C SER A 113 2.82 -3.69 14.54
N ARG A 114 3.43 -4.75 13.99
CA ARG A 114 4.85 -4.75 13.61
C ARG A 114 5.06 -4.56 12.11
N ARG A 115 4.29 -5.22 11.24
CA ARG A 115 4.51 -5.17 9.79
C ARG A 115 3.30 -5.61 8.97
N LYS A 116 3.33 -5.33 7.67
CA LYS A 116 2.37 -5.86 6.71
C LYS A 116 2.47 -7.40 6.68
N PHE A 117 1.33 -8.08 6.85
CA PHE A 117 1.27 -9.54 6.85
C PHE A 117 0.42 -10.13 5.72
N ALA A 118 -0.50 -9.35 5.15
CA ALA A 118 -1.28 -9.76 3.98
C ALA A 118 -1.53 -8.62 2.99
N GLN A 119 -1.77 -8.99 1.74
CA GLN A 119 -2.21 -8.10 0.67
C GLN A 119 -3.37 -8.74 -0.10
N VAL A 120 -4.48 -8.03 -0.20
CA VAL A 120 -5.63 -8.42 -1.03
C VAL A 120 -5.57 -7.64 -2.33
N THR A 121 -5.48 -8.33 -3.46
CA THR A 121 -5.32 -7.71 -4.78
C THR A 121 -6.26 -8.34 -5.77
N ARG A 122 -7.06 -7.54 -6.49
CA ARG A 122 -7.70 -8.01 -7.72
C ARG A 122 -6.61 -8.36 -8.74
N ALA A 123 -6.31 -9.64 -8.89
CA ALA A 123 -5.17 -10.11 -9.65
C ALA A 123 -5.41 -10.04 -11.16
N ASN A 124 -6.63 -10.36 -11.60
CA ASN A 124 -7.04 -10.27 -12.99
C ASN A 124 -8.57 -10.04 -13.08
N LYS A 125 -9.18 -10.35 -14.23
CA LYS A 125 -10.61 -10.13 -14.45
C LYS A 125 -11.52 -11.12 -13.68
N THR A 126 -10.96 -12.22 -13.20
CA THR A 126 -11.70 -13.36 -12.64
C THR A 126 -11.21 -13.80 -11.27
N SER A 127 -10.18 -13.17 -10.71
CA SER A 127 -9.63 -13.59 -9.41
C SER A 127 -9.12 -12.46 -8.53
N VAL A 128 -9.15 -12.73 -7.24
CA VAL A 128 -8.50 -11.97 -6.16
C VAL A 128 -7.39 -12.85 -5.59
N ASP A 129 -6.19 -12.30 -5.48
CA ASP A 129 -5.07 -12.97 -4.82
C ASP A 129 -4.92 -12.38 -3.41
N VAL A 130 -4.78 -13.26 -2.42
CA VAL A 130 -4.38 -12.95 -1.05
C VAL A 130 -2.93 -13.37 -0.89
N ALA A 131 -2.01 -12.41 -1.01
CA ALA A 131 -0.60 -12.68 -0.75
C ALA A 131 -0.35 -12.61 0.76
N LEU A 132 0.40 -13.58 1.29
CA LEU A 132 0.65 -13.76 2.72
C LEU A 132 2.14 -13.73 3.01
N ARG A 133 2.52 -13.00 4.06
CA ARG A 133 3.83 -13.12 4.68
C ARG A 133 3.74 -14.21 5.72
N ILE A 134 4.00 -15.45 5.33
CA ILE A 134 3.81 -16.61 6.19
C ILE A 134 4.91 -17.63 5.94
N GLU A 135 5.36 -18.30 6.99
CA GLU A 135 6.20 -19.49 6.91
C GLU A 135 5.30 -20.73 7.02
N ALA A 136 4.92 -21.29 5.86
CA ALA A 136 4.12 -22.50 5.75
C ALA A 136 4.55 -23.33 4.52
N PRO A 137 4.36 -24.66 4.52
CA PRO A 137 4.59 -25.49 3.34
C PRO A 137 3.74 -25.04 2.15
N ILE A 138 4.34 -24.99 0.96
CA ILE A 138 3.60 -24.80 -0.29
C ILE A 138 2.81 -26.08 -0.59
N GLY A 139 1.55 -25.93 -1.02
CA GLY A 139 0.67 -27.05 -1.31
C GLY A 139 -0.79 -26.75 -0.99
N GLY A 140 -1.69 -27.61 -1.49
CA GLY A 140 -3.13 -27.35 -1.39
C GLY A 140 -3.49 -26.06 -2.13
N ARG A 141 -4.07 -25.11 -1.40
CA ARG A 141 -4.46 -23.79 -1.93
C ARG A 141 -3.37 -22.71 -1.82
N LEU A 142 -2.29 -22.98 -1.09
CA LEU A 142 -1.19 -22.04 -0.90
C LEU A 142 -0.19 -22.21 -2.05
N GLU A 143 -0.21 -21.24 -2.96
CA GLU A 143 0.62 -21.20 -4.16
C GLU A 143 1.92 -20.42 -3.90
N GLU A 144 3.01 -20.87 -4.53
CA GLU A 144 4.27 -20.14 -4.57
C GLU A 144 4.19 -18.95 -5.55
N VAL A 145 4.77 -17.83 -5.15
CA VAL A 145 4.90 -16.61 -5.96
C VAL A 145 6.37 -16.27 -6.11
N LYS A 146 6.81 -16.09 -7.35
CA LYS A 146 8.14 -15.54 -7.61
C LYS A 146 8.17 -14.07 -7.24
N VAL A 147 8.96 -13.73 -6.23
CA VAL A 147 9.14 -12.35 -5.77
C VAL A 147 10.59 -11.90 -5.89
N GLY A 148 10.80 -10.59 -5.96
CA GLY A 148 12.14 -10.02 -6.04
C GLY A 148 12.91 -10.17 -4.71
N PRO A 149 14.24 -9.96 -4.72
CA PRO A 149 15.04 -10.00 -3.49
C PRO A 149 14.48 -9.05 -2.42
N GLY A 150 14.20 -9.58 -1.23
CA GLY A 150 13.71 -8.81 -0.08
C GLY A 150 12.19 -8.59 -0.05
N ASP A 151 11.43 -9.14 -0.99
CA ASP A 151 9.97 -9.25 -0.87
C ASP A 151 9.61 -10.56 -0.14
N PHE A 152 8.59 -10.48 0.72
CA PHE A 152 8.21 -11.54 1.66
C PHE A 152 6.83 -12.13 1.35
N PHE A 153 6.23 -11.73 0.24
CA PHE A 153 4.94 -12.23 -0.25
C PHE A 153 5.15 -13.34 -1.29
N ASP A 154 6.00 -14.32 -0.96
CA ASP A 154 6.32 -15.49 -1.79
C ASP A 154 5.23 -16.58 -1.76
N ARG A 155 4.17 -16.34 -0.99
CA ARG A 155 3.02 -17.23 -0.82
C ARG A 155 1.72 -16.49 -1.08
N LYS A 156 0.80 -17.13 -1.77
CA LYS A 156 -0.55 -16.57 -1.97
C LYS A 156 -1.63 -17.64 -2.00
N VAL A 157 -2.86 -17.20 -1.78
CA VAL A 157 -4.06 -17.96 -2.11
C VAL A 157 -4.81 -17.20 -3.21
N ARG A 158 -5.22 -17.91 -4.27
CA ARG A 158 -6.05 -17.35 -5.34
C ARG A 158 -7.51 -17.71 -5.13
N LEU A 159 -8.38 -16.70 -5.22
CA LEU A 159 -9.82 -16.81 -5.01
C LEU A 159 -10.55 -16.35 -6.26
N THR A 160 -11.51 -17.16 -6.71
CA THR A 160 -12.40 -16.89 -7.83
C THR A 160 -13.86 -16.79 -7.39
N ALA A 161 -14.18 -17.22 -6.16
CA ALA A 161 -15.53 -17.22 -5.60
C ALA A 161 -15.49 -16.86 -4.10
N VAL A 162 -16.59 -16.33 -3.57
CA VAL A 162 -16.67 -15.88 -2.16
C VAL A 162 -16.66 -17.06 -1.19
N GLU A 163 -17.16 -18.21 -1.62
CA GLU A 163 -17.21 -19.46 -0.86
C GLU A 163 -15.80 -20.01 -0.54
N GLN A 164 -14.79 -19.56 -1.28
CA GLN A 164 -13.39 -19.89 -1.01
C GLN A 164 -12.80 -19.04 0.11
N VAL A 165 -13.52 -18.05 0.65
CA VAL A 165 -13.17 -17.41 1.93
C VAL A 165 -13.74 -18.27 3.06
N ASP A 166 -13.17 -19.46 3.17
CA ASP A 166 -13.53 -20.51 4.12
C ASP A 166 -12.57 -20.55 5.32
N GLN A 167 -12.82 -21.46 6.26
CA GLN A 167 -12.02 -21.57 7.49
C GLN A 167 -10.52 -21.80 7.20
N GLU A 168 -10.18 -22.60 6.18
CA GLU A 168 -8.78 -22.87 5.84
C GLU A 168 -8.04 -21.57 5.44
N LEU A 169 -8.69 -20.67 4.69
CA LEU A 169 -8.10 -19.36 4.40
C LEU A 169 -8.00 -18.47 5.63
N LEU A 170 -9.01 -18.48 6.50
CA LEU A 170 -9.01 -17.67 7.71
C LEU A 170 -7.90 -18.13 8.67
N ASP A 171 -7.68 -19.43 8.82
CA ASP A 171 -6.59 -20.00 9.63
C ASP A 171 -5.21 -19.58 9.10
N LEU A 172 -5.04 -19.51 7.76
CA LEU A 172 -3.81 -18.99 7.14
C LEU A 172 -3.61 -17.50 7.43
N LEU A 173 -4.68 -16.70 7.43
CA LEU A 173 -4.63 -15.28 7.77
C LEU A 173 -4.29 -15.06 9.25
N GLU A 174 -4.86 -15.87 10.15
CA GLU A 174 -4.52 -15.86 11.57
C GLU A 174 -3.05 -16.24 11.80
N THR A 175 -2.59 -17.33 11.19
CA THR A 175 -1.18 -17.75 11.28
C THR A 175 -0.25 -16.67 10.77
N ALA A 176 -0.59 -16.04 9.63
CA ALA A 176 0.18 -14.91 9.10
C ALA A 176 0.14 -13.70 10.05
N LEU A 177 -0.98 -13.39 10.69
CA LEU A 177 -1.06 -12.31 11.67
C LEU A 177 -0.15 -12.59 12.87
N GLU A 178 -0.21 -13.80 13.44
CA GLU A 178 0.58 -14.22 14.60
C GLU A 178 2.09 -14.15 14.36
N GLN A 179 2.55 -14.71 13.23
CA GLN A 179 3.97 -14.69 12.86
C GLN A 179 4.53 -13.28 12.62
N ASN A 180 3.65 -12.30 12.41
CA ASN A 180 4.00 -10.95 12.04
C ASN A 180 3.65 -9.87 13.06
N SER A 181 3.00 -10.21 14.17
CA SER A 181 2.62 -9.26 15.22
C SER A 181 3.78 -8.82 16.12
#